data_AF-A0A6I7Z590-F1
#
_entry.id   AF-A0A6I7Z590-F1
#
_cell.length_a   1.000
_cell.length_b   1.000
_cell.length_c   1.000
_cell.angle_alpha   90.00
_cell.angle_beta   90.00
_cell.angle_gamma   90.00
#
_symmetry.space_group_name_H-M   'P 1'
#
loop_
_entity.id
_entity.type
_entity.pdbx_description
1 polymer ?
#
loop_
_entity_poly.entity_id
_entity_poly.type
_entity_poly.pdbx_seq_one_letter_code
_entity_poly.pdbx_strand_id
1 'polypeptide(L)' 'KNLIRLGIDKAKAYEWSNTRKGIWSISKSHILHRSLTDKELARQGYEDISLKYQFVHSTY' A
#
# COMPACT_ATOMS: atom_id res chain seq x y z
N LYS A 1 1.01 -13.30 6.37
CA LYS A 1 2.49 -13.15 6.25
C LYS A 1 2.92 -11.90 5.46
N ASN A 2 2.08 -11.36 4.56
CA ASN A 2 2.43 -10.19 3.74
C ASN A 2 2.72 -8.92 4.55
N LEU A 3 1.92 -8.62 5.58
CA LEU A 3 2.16 -7.47 6.47
C LEU A 3 3.52 -7.54 7.17
N ILE A 4 3.95 -8.72 7.61
CA ILE A 4 5.26 -8.95 8.22
C ILE A 4 6.38 -8.69 7.20
N ARG A 5 6.19 -9.14 5.95
CA ARG A 5 7.15 -8.89 4.86
C ARG A 5 7.26 -7.41 4.49
N LEU A 6 6.20 -6.64 4.73
CA LEU A 6 6.17 -5.18 4.57
C LEU A 6 6.75 -4.44 5.80
N GLY A 7 7.31 -5.17 6.78
CA GLY A 7 8.00 -4.58 7.94
C GLY A 7 7.10 -4.28 9.13
N ILE A 8 5.85 -4.75 9.15
CA ILE A 8 4.96 -4.58 10.29
C ILE A 8 5.31 -5.60 11.37
N ASP A 9 5.32 -5.13 12.62
CA ASP A 9 5.51 -5.98 13.79
C ASP A 9 4.58 -7.22 13.76
N LYS A 10 5.13 -8.37 14.15
CA LYS A 10 4.43 -9.65 14.06
C LYS A 10 3.11 -9.63 14.84
N ALA A 11 3.08 -9.05 16.05
CA ALA A 11 1.87 -9.01 16.86
C ALA A 11 0.77 -8.18 16.19
N LYS A 12 1.11 -6.98 15.70
CA LYS A 12 0.17 -6.11 14.96
C LYS A 12 -0.29 -6.73 13.64
N ALA A 13 0.59 -7.42 12.94
CA ALA A 13 0.23 -8.10 11.70
C ALA A 13 -0.83 -9.18 11.93
N TYR A 14 -0.76 -9.92 13.05
CA TYR A 14 -1.80 -10.87 13.44
C TYR A 14 -3.11 -10.18 13.83
N GLU A 15 -3.04 -9.10 14.61
CA GLU A 15 -4.21 -8.30 14.99
C GLU A 15 -4.98 -7.80 13.74
N TRP A 16 -4.27 -7.18 12.80
CA TRP A 16 -4.86 -6.62 11.58
C TRP A 16 -5.35 -7.68 10.59
N SER A 17 -4.69 -8.84 10.55
CA SER A 17 -5.11 -9.95 9.70
C SER A 17 -6.41 -10.60 10.18
N ASN A 18 -6.74 -10.50 11.48
CA ASN A 18 -7.91 -11.15 12.10
C ASN A 18 -9.14 -10.23 12.16
N THR A 19 -9.14 -9.13 11.42
CA THR A 19 -10.28 -8.21 11.38
C THR A 19 -11.46 -8.84 10.63
N ARG A 20 -12.69 -8.64 11.14
CA ARG A 20 -13.93 -9.05 10.45
C ARG A 20 -14.38 -8.06 9.36
N LYS A 21 -13.55 -7.08 9.04
CA LYS A 21 -13.88 -6.05 8.06
C LYS A 21 -13.77 -6.63 6.65
N GLY A 22 -14.72 -6.27 5.78
CA GLY A 22 -14.65 -6.63 4.38
C GLY A 22 -13.45 -6.00 3.68
N ILE A 23 -13.04 -6.60 2.56
CA ILE A 23 -11.87 -6.19 1.77
C ILE A 23 -11.93 -4.70 1.44
N TRP A 24 -13.07 -4.19 0.96
CA TRP A 24 -13.25 -2.77 0.62
C TRP A 24 -13.03 -1.83 1.81
N SER A 25 -13.55 -2.18 2.99
CA SER A 25 -13.35 -1.40 4.21
C SER A 25 -11.89 -1.42 4.68
N ILE A 26 -11.15 -2.49 4.39
CA ILE A 26 -9.72 -2.59 4.68
C ILE A 26 -8.89 -1.81 3.66
N SER A 27 -9.30 -1.74 2.39
CA SER A 27 -8.62 -0.99 1.33
C SER A 27 -8.39 0.48 1.67
N LYS A 28 -9.39 1.13 2.30
CA LYS A 28 -9.32 2.54 2.74
C LYS A 28 -8.85 2.69 4.20
N SER A 29 -8.37 1.62 4.83
CA SER A 29 -7.98 1.67 6.24
C SER A 29 -6.53 2.07 6.42
N HIS A 30 -6.22 2.55 7.61
CA HIS A 30 -4.87 2.85 8.06
C HIS A 30 -3.90 1.66 7.97
N ILE A 31 -4.42 0.43 8.05
CA ILE A 31 -3.64 -0.81 7.93
C ILE A 31 -2.96 -0.85 6.56
N LEU A 32 -3.74 -0.61 5.49
CA LEU A 32 -3.23 -0.65 4.12
C LEU A 32 -2.33 0.54 3.83
N HIS A 33 -2.75 1.76 4.21
CA HIS A 33 -1.93 2.97 4.04
C HIS A 33 -0.57 2.91 4.76
N ARG A 34 -0.48 2.25 5.91
CA ARG A 34 0.82 2.03 6.60
C ARG A 34 1.65 0.92 5.98
N SER A 35 1.00 -0.14 5.52
CA SER A 35 1.70 -1.32 5.02
C SER A 35 2.19 -1.16 3.57
N LEU A 36 1.40 -0.51 2.73
CA LEU A 36 1.57 -0.45 1.28
C LEU A 36 1.71 1.02 0.90
N THR A 37 2.94 1.52 1.04
CA THR A 37 3.30 2.89 0.65
C THR A 37 3.62 2.95 -0.84
N ASP A 38 3.58 4.14 -1.43
CA ASP A 38 3.93 4.35 -2.84
C ASP A 38 5.36 3.86 -3.15
N LYS A 39 6.27 3.95 -2.18
CA LYS A 39 7.63 3.41 -2.28
C LYS A 39 7.64 1.89 -2.41
N GLU A 40 6.82 1.19 -1.63
CA GLU A 40 6.71 -0.27 -1.71
C GLU A 40 6.04 -0.72 -3.01
N LEU A 41 5.07 0.06 -3.52
CA LEU A 41 4.46 -0.16 -4.83
C LEU A 41 5.48 0.04 -5.96
N ALA A 42 6.24 1.14 -5.93
CA ALA A 42 7.31 1.40 -6.88
C ALA A 42 8.39 0.30 -6.85
N ARG A 43 8.76 -0.17 -5.65
CA ARG A 43 9.71 -1.30 -5.48
C ARG A 43 9.19 -2.61 -6.07
N GLN A 44 7.87 -2.79 -6.13
CA GLN A 44 7.23 -3.95 -6.78
C GLN A 44 7.09 -3.79 -8.30
N GLY A 45 7.45 -2.63 -8.86
CA GLY A 45 7.38 -2.34 -10.29
C GLY A 45 6.09 -1.66 -10.74
N TYR A 46 5.27 -1.14 -9.81
CA TYR A 46 4.12 -0.32 -10.17
C TYR A 46 4.56 1.10 -10.54
N GLU A 47 4.05 1.60 -11.67
CA GLU A 47 4.25 2.99 -12.09
C GLU A 47 3.28 3.93 -11.34
N ASP A 48 3.80 5.06 -10.88
CA ASP A 48 2.96 6.15 -10.40
C ASP A 48 2.33 6.88 -11.59
N ILE A 49 1.02 6.77 -11.70
CA ILE A 49 0.21 7.39 -12.76
C ILE A 49 0.33 8.92 -12.69
N SER A 50 0.44 9.49 -11.49
CA SER A 50 0.54 10.95 -11.31
C SER A 50 1.85 11.48 -11.90
N LEU A 51 2.97 10.85 -11.57
CA LEU A 51 4.28 11.20 -12.12
C LEU A 51 4.32 11.03 -13.64
N LYS A 52 3.74 9.94 -14.16
CA LYS A 52 3.65 9.71 -15.60
C LYS A 52 2.83 10.78 -16.31
N TYR A 53 1.69 11.17 -15.73
CA TYR A 53 0.84 12.22 -16.27
C TYR A 53 1.57 13.57 -16.30
N GLN A 54 2.25 13.94 -15.21
CA GLN A 54 3.03 15.17 -15.11
C GLN A 54 4.16 15.19 -16.14
N PHE A 55 4.89 14.08 -16.32
CA PHE A 55 5.96 13.97 -17.30
C PHE A 55 5.46 14.27 -18.72
N VAL A 56 4.35 13.65 -19.13
CA VAL A 56 3.74 13.85 -20.47
C VAL A 56 3.27 15.29 -20.70
N HIS A 57 2.78 15.97 -19.66
CA HIS A 57 2.26 17.33 -19.79
C HIS A 57 3.31 18.42 -19.51
N SER A 58 4.45 18.07 -18.92
CA SER A 58 5.57 19.01 -18.70
C SER A 58 6.27 19.43 -19.99
N THR A 59 6.07 18.68 -21.07
CA THR A 59 6.66 18.91 -22.39
C THR A 59 5.81 19.79 -23.31
N TYR A 60 4.64 20.25 -22.86
CA TYR A 60 3.76 21.20 -23.53
C TYR A 60 3.99 22.62 -23.00
#